data_AF-A0A388K1Y1-F1
#
_entry.id   AF-A0A388K1Y1-F1
#
_cell.length_a   1.000
_cell.length_b   1.000
_cell.length_c   1.000
_cell.angle_alpha   90.00
_cell.angle_beta   90.00
_cell.angle_gamma   90.00
#
_symmetry.space_group_name_H-M   'P 1'
#
loop_
_entity.id
_entity.type
_entity.pdbx_description
1 polymer ?
#
loop_
_entity_poly.entity_id
_entity_poly.type
_entity_poly.pdbx_seq_one_letter_code
_entity_poly.pdbx_strand_id
1 'polypeptide(L)'
;MSSFERYNDDRDRRPYRSSLKCFNCNEPGHYANQCPHRDRRYSSSRPSTSSDSRRSRSPRKFEAQRNEFSPRKGVELRDQVAELTKGVATIKEHFDLVRAKKEEKARHKLEKERGKEEERLRKEEKEARLAQEEARREAKRLEKEAKAKQEAILKAEMKKDVTMHATMLMSEIKDDWIKQWKTSVLPSLAGDGGDVKGKKQVRYEAKEDSGTGYSSEGSETSVTQEISEKTERLITEKRKRVEDTSIADSPPMETPGKRTPRRECGEQSRRVTRARTKGARTPIPAKKRSPIKTPLPKLTKNRKQSPPSGRLTPASKSLTRLRFRDAVMKELKDCNADELQRYCKKEGILYAGKIDVIFDLVEHRAQVQFPSFVPASEVIRICNSIDEGAVSSTENLE
;
A
#
# COMPACT_ATOMS: atom_id res chain seq x y z
N MET A 1 -27.34 18.14 1.13
CA MET A 1 -27.12 18.90 -0.12
C MET A 1 -25.68 18.71 -0.56
N SER A 2 -25.51 18.58 -1.87
CA SER A 2 -24.29 18.48 -2.69
C SER A 2 -22.97 18.93 -2.07
N SER A 3 -21.96 18.06 -2.13
CA SER A 3 -20.54 18.41 -2.13
C SER A 3 -19.83 17.55 -3.17
N PHE A 4 -20.14 17.83 -4.45
CA PHE A 4 -19.63 17.08 -5.61
C PHE A 4 -18.91 18.02 -6.59
N GLU A 5 -18.21 19.03 -6.07
CA GLU A 5 -17.45 20.00 -6.87
C GLU A 5 -16.05 20.23 -6.30
N ARG A 6 -15.11 19.41 -6.79
CA ARG A 6 -13.69 19.75 -7.00
C ARG A 6 -12.96 18.50 -7.54
N TYR A 7 -12.72 18.48 -8.85
CA TYR A 7 -11.62 17.80 -9.58
C TYR A 7 -12.02 17.60 -11.05
N ASN A 8 -11.76 18.60 -11.91
CA ASN A 8 -11.50 18.44 -13.36
C ASN A 8 -11.35 19.82 -14.05
N ASP A 9 -10.23 20.52 -13.81
CA ASP A 9 -9.85 21.67 -14.65
C ASP A 9 -8.32 21.87 -14.70
N ASP A 10 -7.60 20.81 -15.11
CA ASP A 10 -6.14 20.89 -15.31
C ASP A 10 -5.64 19.87 -16.37
N ARG A 11 -6.44 19.69 -17.44
CA ARG A 11 -6.08 18.82 -18.59
C ARG A 11 -6.01 19.53 -19.94
N ASP A 12 -6.34 20.82 -20.02
CA ASP A 12 -6.29 21.61 -21.27
C ASP A 12 -5.05 22.53 -21.40
N ARG A 13 -3.91 22.06 -20.87
CA ARG A 13 -2.59 22.48 -21.35
C ARG A 13 -1.94 21.41 -22.22
N ARG A 14 -2.66 20.95 -23.26
CA ARG A 14 -1.98 20.41 -24.44
C ARG A 14 -1.09 21.52 -25.01
N PRO A 15 0.22 21.28 -25.23
CA PRO A 15 1.06 22.25 -25.92
C PRO A 15 0.42 22.61 -27.25
N TYR A 16 0.21 23.92 -27.43
CA TYR A 16 -0.31 24.59 -28.63
C TYR A 16 0.06 23.79 -29.89
N ARG A 17 -0.95 23.18 -30.55
CA ARG A 17 -0.73 22.28 -31.70
C ARG A 17 0.16 23.01 -32.70
N SER A 18 1.43 22.57 -32.79
CA SER A 18 2.40 23.20 -33.69
C SER A 18 1.81 23.21 -35.09
N SER A 19 1.64 24.40 -35.67
CA SER A 19 0.83 24.64 -36.85
C SER A 19 1.11 23.59 -37.92
N LEU A 20 0.07 22.87 -38.36
CA LEU A 20 0.18 21.71 -39.24
C LEU A 20 1.02 22.06 -40.48
N LYS A 21 2.26 21.57 -40.51
CA LYS A 21 3.19 21.72 -41.62
C LYS A 21 2.96 20.60 -42.61
N CYS A 22 2.90 20.95 -43.89
CA CYS A 22 2.81 19.99 -44.98
C CYS A 22 4.05 19.09 -44.98
N PHE A 23 3.86 17.78 -44.84
CA PHE A 23 4.98 16.81 -44.83
C PHE A 23 5.78 16.78 -46.15
N ASN A 24 5.24 17.40 -47.22
CA ASN A 24 5.97 17.62 -48.45
C ASN A 24 6.86 18.88 -48.36
N CYS A 25 6.31 20.09 -48.40
CA CYS A 25 7.09 21.34 -48.49
C CYS A 25 7.51 21.96 -47.14
N ASN A 26 7.07 21.41 -46.01
CA ASN A 26 7.22 21.94 -44.65
C ASN A 26 6.55 23.31 -44.37
N GLU A 27 5.78 23.85 -45.32
CA GLU A 27 4.99 25.06 -45.14
C GLU A 27 3.75 24.77 -44.30
N PRO A 28 3.34 25.68 -43.39
CA PRO A 28 2.10 25.54 -42.63
C PRO A 28 0.86 25.74 -43.51
N GLY A 29 -0.28 25.17 -43.09
CA GLY A 29 -1.61 25.55 -43.59
C GLY A 29 -2.24 24.61 -44.63
N HIS A 30 -1.56 23.53 -45.04
CA HIS A 30 -2.17 22.51 -45.91
C HIS A 30 -1.64 21.10 -45.60
N TYR A 31 -2.44 20.08 -45.89
CA TYR A 31 -2.05 18.68 -45.75
C TYR A 31 -1.26 18.19 -46.98
N ALA A 32 -0.49 17.10 -46.84
CA ALA A 32 0.42 16.62 -47.90
C ALA A 32 -0.30 16.22 -49.21
N ASN A 33 -1.58 15.86 -49.14
CA ASN A 33 -2.46 15.59 -50.29
C ASN A 33 -2.97 16.85 -51.00
N GLN A 34 -2.90 18.02 -50.36
CA GLN A 34 -3.32 19.33 -50.87
C GLN A 34 -2.13 20.23 -51.27
N CYS A 35 -0.92 19.69 -51.29
CA CYS A 35 0.28 20.47 -51.56
C CYS A 35 0.35 20.93 -53.03
N PRO A 36 0.43 22.24 -53.32
CA PRO A 36 0.58 22.75 -54.70
C PRO A 36 1.92 22.34 -55.34
N HIS A 37 2.86 21.80 -54.55
CA HIS A 37 4.13 21.25 -55.02
C HIS A 37 4.16 19.71 -55.05
N ARG A 38 2.98 19.04 -55.05
CA ARG A 38 2.85 17.58 -55.09
C ARG A 38 3.64 16.94 -56.24
N ASP A 39 3.60 17.53 -57.43
CA ASP A 39 4.17 16.94 -58.64
C ASP A 39 5.69 17.16 -58.78
N ARG A 40 6.29 18.09 -58.04
CA ARG A 40 7.73 18.36 -58.08
C ARG A 40 8.61 17.21 -57.54
N ARG A 41 8.04 16.21 -56.87
CA ARG A 41 8.81 15.18 -56.14
C ARG A 41 8.93 13.82 -56.84
N TYR A 42 8.36 13.67 -58.04
CA TYR A 42 8.38 12.37 -58.74
C TYR A 42 9.66 12.06 -59.53
N SER A 43 10.59 13.02 -59.66
CA SER A 43 11.64 12.95 -60.71
C SER A 43 13.11 12.87 -60.25
N SER A 44 13.46 12.75 -58.95
CA SER A 44 14.91 12.82 -58.58
C SER A 44 15.46 12.00 -57.39
N SER A 45 14.67 11.46 -56.44
CA SER A 45 15.29 10.88 -55.23
C SER A 45 14.51 9.75 -54.53
N ARG A 46 13.97 8.79 -55.28
CA ARG A 46 13.52 7.52 -54.68
C ARG A 46 14.27 6.34 -55.29
N PRO A 47 15.20 5.69 -54.56
CA PRO A 47 15.78 4.43 -54.98
C PRO A 47 14.67 3.38 -55.08
N SER A 48 14.43 2.85 -56.28
CA SER A 48 13.40 1.84 -56.51
C SER A 48 13.78 0.51 -55.87
N THR A 49 13.22 0.22 -54.71
CA THR A 49 13.14 -1.14 -54.16
C THR A 49 11.76 -1.73 -54.44
N SER A 50 11.43 -1.93 -55.72
CA SER A 50 10.29 -2.75 -56.13
C SER A 50 10.71 -3.67 -57.27
N SER A 51 10.99 -4.92 -56.92
CA SER A 51 11.30 -5.99 -57.87
C SER A 51 10.03 -6.43 -58.62
N ASP A 52 9.61 -5.65 -59.61
CA ASP A 52 8.62 -6.08 -60.60
C ASP A 52 9.25 -6.08 -61.99
N SER A 53 9.82 -7.22 -62.37
CA SER A 53 10.45 -7.45 -63.67
C SER A 53 9.52 -8.15 -64.67
N ARG A 54 8.20 -7.95 -64.59
CA ARG A 54 7.23 -8.47 -65.57
C ARG A 54 7.09 -7.62 -66.83
N ARG A 55 8.21 -7.23 -67.45
CA ARG A 55 8.22 -6.75 -68.85
C ARG A 55 9.18 -7.54 -69.72
N SER A 56 8.62 -8.62 -70.25
CA SER A 56 9.15 -9.38 -71.38
C SER A 56 9.51 -8.46 -72.55
N ARG A 57 10.81 -8.35 -72.87
CA ARG A 57 11.27 -7.99 -74.22
C ARG A 57 12.24 -9.05 -74.70
N SER A 58 11.88 -9.66 -75.82
CA SER A 58 12.61 -10.76 -76.44
C SER A 58 14.04 -10.33 -76.82
N PRO A 59 15.09 -11.07 -76.41
CA PRO A 59 16.43 -10.85 -76.93
C PRO A 59 16.47 -11.24 -78.42
N ARG A 60 16.81 -10.29 -79.29
CA ARG A 60 17.15 -10.61 -80.68
C ARG A 60 18.38 -11.53 -80.68
N LYS A 61 18.34 -12.55 -81.54
CA LYS A 61 19.52 -13.36 -81.89
C LYS A 61 20.68 -12.42 -82.26
N PHE A 62 21.77 -12.53 -81.52
CA PHE A 62 23.09 -12.12 -82.01
C PHE A 62 23.95 -13.38 -82.02
N GLU A 63 24.17 -13.93 -83.20
CA GLU A 63 25.02 -15.10 -83.39
C GLU A 63 26.48 -14.68 -83.18
N ALA A 64 26.94 -14.81 -81.94
CA ALA A 64 28.35 -14.67 -81.64
C ALA A 64 29.12 -15.81 -82.31
N GLN A 65 30.01 -15.42 -83.22
CA GLN A 65 31.04 -16.27 -83.84
C GLN A 65 31.59 -17.31 -82.86
N ARG A 66 31.77 -18.55 -83.36
CA ARG A 66 32.60 -19.56 -82.70
C ARG A 66 34.05 -19.07 -82.68
N ASN A 67 34.41 -18.30 -81.66
CA ASN A 67 35.79 -18.17 -81.26
C ASN A 67 36.22 -19.51 -80.66
N GLU A 68 37.20 -20.16 -81.30
CA GLU A 68 37.78 -21.41 -80.82
C GLU A 68 38.56 -21.14 -79.53
N PHE A 69 37.89 -21.29 -78.39
CA PHE A 69 38.52 -21.18 -77.08
C PHE A 69 39.52 -22.32 -76.89
N SER A 70 40.81 -22.00 -77.08
CA SER A 70 41.93 -22.88 -76.76
C SER A 70 41.76 -23.45 -75.34
N PRO A 71 41.65 -24.79 -75.17
CA PRO A 71 41.23 -25.40 -73.90
C PRO A 71 42.09 -25.06 -72.67
N ARG A 72 43.34 -24.62 -72.86
CA ARG A 72 44.28 -24.32 -71.76
C ARG A 72 43.91 -23.07 -70.96
N LYS A 73 43.50 -21.96 -71.61
CA LYS A 73 43.18 -20.70 -70.92
C LYS A 73 41.89 -20.77 -70.09
N GLY A 74 41.02 -21.72 -70.40
CA GLY A 74 39.76 -21.95 -69.66
C GLY A 74 39.92 -22.67 -68.32
N VAL A 75 41.13 -23.12 -67.96
CA VAL A 75 41.40 -23.70 -66.62
C VAL A 75 41.75 -22.58 -65.64
N GLU A 76 42.74 -21.75 -65.97
CA GLU A 76 43.20 -20.62 -65.15
C GLU A 76 42.07 -19.66 -64.76
N LEU A 77 41.15 -19.34 -65.69
CA LEU A 77 39.99 -18.50 -65.41
C LEU A 77 38.99 -19.16 -64.44
N ARG A 78 38.86 -20.50 -64.44
CA ARG A 78 38.00 -21.21 -63.49
C ARG A 78 38.59 -21.22 -62.09
N ASP A 79 39.91 -21.33 -61.98
CA ASP A 79 40.61 -21.25 -60.69
C ASP A 79 40.48 -19.85 -60.07
N GLN A 80 40.65 -18.78 -60.87
CA GLN A 80 40.42 -17.40 -60.42
C GLN A 80 38.97 -17.15 -59.97
N VAL A 81 37.98 -17.67 -60.70
CA VAL A 81 36.56 -17.58 -60.29
C VAL A 81 36.30 -18.37 -58.99
N ALA A 82 36.93 -19.53 -58.81
CA ALA A 82 36.83 -20.31 -57.58
C ALA A 82 37.48 -19.58 -56.39
N GLU A 83 38.61 -18.90 -56.57
CA GLU A 83 39.25 -18.06 -55.56
C GLU A 83 38.38 -16.85 -55.17
N LEU A 84 37.86 -16.12 -56.15
CA LEU A 84 36.91 -15.02 -55.90
C LEU A 84 35.65 -15.51 -55.16
N THR A 85 35.13 -16.70 -55.51
CA THR A 85 33.97 -17.29 -54.84
C THR A 85 34.27 -17.60 -53.36
N LYS A 86 35.47 -18.11 -53.05
CA LYS A 86 35.94 -18.31 -51.67
C LYS A 86 36.05 -16.98 -50.91
N GLY A 87 36.60 -15.94 -51.55
CA GLY A 87 36.68 -14.59 -50.97
C GLY A 87 35.31 -13.96 -50.68
N VAL A 88 34.33 -14.15 -51.56
CA VAL A 88 32.96 -13.68 -51.34
C VAL A 88 32.28 -14.45 -50.19
N ALA A 89 32.55 -15.75 -50.05
CA ALA A 89 32.03 -16.55 -48.95
C ALA A 89 32.57 -16.07 -47.59
N THR A 90 33.88 -15.88 -47.44
CA THR A 90 34.48 -15.40 -46.17
C THR A 90 34.05 -13.98 -45.80
N ILE A 91 33.89 -13.08 -46.79
CA ILE A 91 33.32 -11.75 -46.57
C ILE A 91 31.86 -11.85 -46.07
N LYS A 92 31.04 -12.72 -46.68
CA LYS A 92 29.65 -12.93 -46.26
C LYS A 92 29.57 -13.46 -44.83
N GLU A 93 30.37 -14.46 -44.47
CA GLU A 93 30.46 -15.01 -43.11
C GLU A 93 30.82 -13.93 -42.09
N HIS A 94 31.78 -13.05 -42.41
CA HIS A 94 32.12 -11.92 -41.55
C HIS A 94 30.93 -10.96 -41.34
N PHE A 95 30.16 -10.64 -42.39
CA PHE A 95 28.94 -9.83 -42.25
C PHE A 95 27.86 -10.54 -41.42
N ASP A 96 27.70 -11.85 -41.56
CA ASP A 96 26.73 -12.64 -40.79
C ASP A 96 27.11 -12.69 -39.30
N LEU A 97 28.40 -12.87 -38.97
CA LEU A 97 28.92 -12.76 -37.60
C LEU A 97 28.72 -11.37 -37.00
N VAL A 98 28.96 -10.30 -37.78
CA VAL A 98 28.73 -8.91 -37.33
C VAL A 98 27.23 -8.65 -37.09
N ARG A 99 26.33 -9.19 -37.93
CA ARG A 99 24.88 -9.11 -37.73
C ARG A 99 24.44 -9.87 -36.47
N ALA A 100 24.85 -11.13 -36.32
CA ALA A 100 24.54 -11.95 -35.14
C ALA A 100 24.98 -11.27 -33.84
N LYS A 101 26.20 -10.74 -33.79
CA LYS A 101 26.73 -10.00 -32.62
C LYS A 101 25.99 -8.69 -32.34
N LYS A 102 25.36 -8.08 -33.34
CA LYS A 102 24.50 -6.89 -33.16
C LYS A 102 23.12 -7.28 -32.63
N GLU A 103 22.55 -8.37 -33.11
CA GLU A 103 21.26 -8.91 -32.67
C GLU A 103 21.32 -9.46 -31.25
N GLU A 104 22.37 -10.19 -30.88
CA GLU A 104 22.62 -10.66 -29.51
C GLU A 104 22.68 -9.48 -28.53
N LYS A 105 23.44 -8.42 -28.88
CA LYS A 105 23.49 -7.18 -28.10
C LYS A 105 22.15 -6.45 -28.02
N ALA A 106 21.25 -6.62 -28.99
CA ALA A 106 19.89 -6.07 -28.93
C ALA A 106 19.01 -6.91 -27.99
N ARG A 107 19.06 -8.26 -28.09
CA ARG A 107 18.34 -9.18 -27.20
C ARG A 107 18.73 -8.98 -25.73
N HIS A 108 20.04 -8.91 -25.43
CA HIS A 108 20.54 -8.65 -24.08
C HIS A 108 20.11 -7.28 -23.52
N LYS A 109 19.96 -6.26 -24.37
CA LYS A 109 19.41 -4.95 -23.93
C LYS A 109 17.94 -5.06 -23.54
N LEU A 110 17.12 -5.68 -24.38
CA LEU A 110 15.69 -5.88 -24.12
C LEU A 110 15.44 -6.73 -22.88
N GLU A 111 16.20 -7.81 -22.68
CA GLU A 111 16.10 -8.63 -21.48
C GLU A 111 16.49 -7.87 -20.21
N LYS A 112 17.53 -7.03 -20.28
CA LYS A 112 17.93 -6.16 -19.17
C LYS A 112 16.89 -5.06 -18.86
N GLU A 113 16.08 -4.66 -19.84
CA GLU A 113 14.97 -3.73 -19.62
C GLU A 113 13.76 -4.44 -19.02
N ARG A 114 13.35 -5.61 -19.57
CA ARG A 114 12.31 -6.47 -18.99
C ARG A 114 12.60 -6.82 -17.52
N GLY A 115 13.83 -7.21 -17.20
CA GLY A 115 14.23 -7.52 -15.82
C GLY A 115 14.13 -6.33 -14.85
N LYS A 116 14.35 -5.09 -15.32
CA LYS A 116 14.14 -3.88 -14.50
C LYS A 116 12.66 -3.57 -14.31
N GLU A 117 11.84 -3.81 -15.32
CA GLU A 117 10.39 -3.62 -15.27
C GLU A 117 9.75 -4.61 -14.29
N GLU A 118 10.10 -5.89 -14.37
CA GLU A 118 9.73 -6.92 -13.39
C GLU A 118 10.17 -6.56 -11.96
N GLU A 119 11.36 -5.98 -11.78
CA GLU A 119 11.81 -5.51 -10.45
C GLU A 119 10.99 -4.32 -9.94
N ARG A 120 10.53 -3.42 -10.82
CA ARG A 120 9.64 -2.32 -10.45
C ARG A 120 8.26 -2.83 -10.04
N LEU A 121 7.66 -3.72 -10.83
CA LEU A 121 6.37 -4.35 -10.50
C LEU A 121 6.44 -5.09 -9.16
N ARG A 122 7.54 -5.80 -8.87
CA ARG A 122 7.77 -6.45 -7.55
C ARG A 122 8.00 -5.49 -6.39
N LYS A 123 8.27 -4.20 -6.63
CA LYS A 123 8.34 -3.17 -5.58
C LYS A 123 6.95 -2.59 -5.35
N GLU A 124 6.24 -2.24 -6.42
CA GLU A 124 4.87 -1.75 -6.41
C GLU A 124 3.90 -2.74 -5.75
N GLU A 125 4.00 -4.05 -6.06
CA GLU A 125 3.21 -5.10 -5.39
C GLU A 125 3.46 -5.14 -3.88
N LYS A 126 4.72 -4.97 -3.44
CA LYS A 126 5.06 -4.96 -2.01
C LYS A 126 4.56 -3.70 -1.32
N GLU A 127 4.66 -2.55 -1.98
CA GLU A 127 4.16 -1.27 -1.50
C GLU A 127 2.63 -1.31 -1.36
N ALA A 128 1.91 -1.80 -2.37
CA ALA A 128 0.46 -2.01 -2.31
C ALA A 128 0.05 -2.95 -1.16
N ARG A 129 0.81 -4.02 -0.90
CA ARG A 129 0.54 -4.92 0.24
C ARG A 129 0.81 -4.27 1.60
N LEU A 130 1.82 -3.40 1.71
CA LEU A 130 2.07 -2.63 2.93
C LEU A 130 0.98 -1.59 3.16
N ALA A 131 0.59 -0.84 2.13
CA ALA A 131 -0.51 0.12 2.17
C ALA A 131 -1.86 -0.54 2.54
N GLN A 132 -2.15 -1.73 2.01
CA GLN A 132 -3.33 -2.51 2.40
C GLN A 132 -3.29 -2.93 3.89
N GLU A 133 -2.12 -3.31 4.40
CA GLU A 133 -1.97 -3.64 5.82
C GLU A 133 -2.12 -2.41 6.72
N GLU A 134 -1.56 -1.27 6.31
CA GLU A 134 -1.67 0.01 7.01
C GLU A 134 -3.11 0.51 7.04
N ALA A 135 -3.81 0.56 5.91
CA ALA A 135 -5.24 0.91 5.84
C ALA A 135 -6.10 0.00 6.75
N ARG A 136 -5.78 -1.29 6.86
CA ARG A 136 -6.45 -2.21 7.79
C ARG A 136 -6.14 -1.90 9.27
N ARG A 137 -4.96 -1.36 9.59
CA ARG A 137 -4.60 -0.92 10.94
C ARG A 137 -5.29 0.41 11.28
N GLU A 138 -5.37 1.33 10.33
CA GLU A 138 -6.07 2.62 10.50
C GLU A 138 -7.58 2.44 10.65
N ALA A 139 -8.23 1.63 9.80
CA ALA A 139 -9.64 1.29 9.94
C ALA A 139 -9.96 0.72 11.33
N LYS A 140 -9.10 -0.18 11.85
CA LYS A 140 -9.23 -0.73 13.21
C LYS A 140 -8.98 0.30 14.33
N ARG A 141 -8.25 1.39 14.08
CA ARG A 141 -8.10 2.50 15.04
C ARG A 141 -9.35 3.36 15.04
N LEU A 142 -9.84 3.75 13.86
CA LEU A 142 -11.06 4.54 13.70
C LEU A 142 -12.30 3.82 14.27
N GLU A 143 -12.42 2.51 14.05
CA GLU A 143 -13.49 1.68 14.62
C GLU A 143 -13.45 1.67 16.17
N LYS A 144 -12.26 1.54 16.77
CA LYS A 144 -12.09 1.61 18.23
C LYS A 144 -12.41 2.99 18.78
N GLU A 145 -12.00 4.05 18.09
CA GLU A 145 -12.28 5.43 18.47
C GLU A 145 -13.78 5.74 18.39
N ALA A 146 -14.47 5.27 17.35
CA ALA A 146 -15.91 5.40 17.20
C ALA A 146 -16.66 4.66 18.33
N LYS A 147 -16.25 3.43 18.67
CA LYS A 147 -16.79 2.67 19.81
C LYS A 147 -16.57 3.37 21.14
N ALA A 148 -15.37 3.91 21.38
CA ALA A 148 -15.08 4.67 22.59
C ALA A 148 -15.92 5.96 22.69
N LYS A 149 -16.19 6.64 21.57
CA LYS A 149 -17.10 7.80 21.52
C LYS A 149 -18.54 7.41 21.84
N GLN A 150 -19.06 6.32 21.28
CA GLN A 150 -20.40 5.80 21.60
C GLN A 150 -20.51 5.40 23.08
N GLU A 151 -19.52 4.71 23.62
CA GLU A 151 -19.47 4.33 25.04
C GLU A 151 -19.43 5.56 25.96
N ALA A 152 -18.69 6.62 25.59
CA ALA A 152 -18.67 7.88 26.32
C ALA A 152 -20.02 8.61 26.29
N ILE A 153 -20.75 8.58 25.17
CA ILE A 153 -22.09 9.14 25.04
C ILE A 153 -23.07 8.40 25.96
N LEU A 154 -23.12 7.06 25.89
CA LEU A 154 -23.99 6.24 26.75
C LEU A 154 -23.69 6.44 28.24
N LYS A 155 -22.40 6.55 28.62
CA LYS A 155 -22.00 6.86 30.00
C LYS A 155 -22.44 8.26 30.45
N ALA A 156 -22.44 9.24 29.55
CA ALA A 156 -22.93 10.58 29.85
C ALA A 156 -24.46 10.62 29.99
N GLU A 157 -25.18 9.85 29.17
CA GLU A 157 -26.63 9.66 29.24
C GLU A 157 -27.05 9.00 30.55
N MET A 158 -26.51 7.81 30.87
CA MET A 158 -26.72 7.15 32.17
C MET A 158 -26.40 8.05 33.36
N LYS A 159 -25.37 8.89 33.27
CA LYS A 159 -25.02 9.84 34.34
C LYS A 159 -26.09 10.94 34.49
N LYS A 160 -26.69 11.42 33.41
CA LYS A 160 -27.83 12.35 33.46
C LYS A 160 -29.03 11.68 34.12
N ASP A 161 -29.39 10.46 33.71
CA ASP A 161 -30.54 9.73 34.26
C ASP A 161 -30.39 9.46 35.75
N VAL A 162 -29.22 8.98 36.20
CA VAL A 162 -28.91 8.80 37.63
C VAL A 162 -28.97 10.13 38.39
N THR A 163 -28.53 11.24 37.79
CA THR A 163 -28.63 12.58 38.41
C THR A 163 -30.10 13.02 38.52
N MET A 164 -30.90 12.83 37.48
CA MET A 164 -32.33 13.14 37.45
C MET A 164 -33.10 12.33 38.51
N HIS A 165 -32.85 11.02 38.58
CA HIS A 165 -33.46 10.14 39.57
C HIS A 165 -33.06 10.55 41.01
N ALA A 166 -31.78 10.90 41.23
CA ALA A 166 -31.33 11.40 42.53
C ALA A 166 -31.98 12.75 42.90
N THR A 167 -32.21 13.64 41.93
CA THR A 167 -32.94 14.89 42.21
C THR A 167 -34.43 14.65 42.49
N MET A 168 -35.07 13.71 41.79
CA MET A 168 -36.47 13.33 42.04
C MET A 168 -36.66 12.77 43.46
N LEU A 169 -35.83 11.81 43.87
CA LEU A 169 -35.83 11.29 45.25
C LEU A 169 -35.57 12.39 46.29
N MET A 170 -34.65 13.32 46.01
CA MET A 170 -34.40 14.45 46.92
C MET A 170 -35.55 15.46 46.98
N SER A 171 -36.36 15.63 45.93
CA SER A 171 -37.60 16.42 46.01
C SER A 171 -38.66 15.69 46.83
N GLU A 172 -38.88 14.40 46.61
CA GLU A 172 -39.86 13.60 47.36
C GLU A 172 -39.58 13.63 48.88
N ILE A 173 -38.33 13.40 49.28
CA ILE A 173 -37.90 13.47 50.69
C ILE A 173 -38.12 14.87 51.27
N LYS A 174 -37.83 15.93 50.50
CA LYS A 174 -38.06 17.32 50.95
C LYS A 174 -39.56 17.62 51.11
N ASP A 175 -40.37 17.18 50.16
CA ASP A 175 -41.81 17.41 50.19
C ASP A 175 -42.47 16.66 51.35
N ASP A 176 -42.05 15.42 51.62
CA ASP A 176 -42.53 14.65 52.77
C ASP A 176 -42.06 15.23 54.11
N TRP A 177 -40.81 15.73 54.19
CA TRP A 177 -40.35 16.48 55.35
C TRP A 177 -41.15 17.78 55.56
N ILE A 178 -41.44 18.52 54.49
CA ILE A 178 -42.27 19.73 54.53
C ILE A 178 -43.71 19.39 54.95
N LYS A 179 -44.29 18.29 54.46
CA LYS A 179 -45.61 17.80 54.89
C LYS A 179 -45.60 17.47 56.39
N GLN A 180 -44.65 16.64 56.84
CA GLN A 180 -44.52 16.25 58.25
C GLN A 180 -44.33 17.47 59.17
N TRP A 181 -43.49 18.43 58.78
CA TRP A 181 -43.29 19.67 59.51
C TRP A 181 -44.58 20.52 59.57
N LYS A 182 -45.29 20.66 58.44
CA LYS A 182 -46.60 21.34 58.39
C LYS A 182 -47.66 20.64 59.24
N THR A 183 -47.67 19.31 59.35
CA THR A 183 -48.66 18.59 60.17
C THR A 183 -48.34 18.55 61.66
N SER A 184 -47.07 18.63 62.06
CA SER A 184 -46.65 18.49 63.47
C SER A 184 -46.30 19.82 64.14
N VAL A 185 -45.54 20.68 63.47
CA VAL A 185 -45.01 21.92 64.05
C VAL A 185 -45.97 23.09 63.84
N LEU A 186 -46.65 23.17 62.69
CA LEU A 186 -47.55 24.29 62.38
C LEU A 186 -48.75 24.40 63.36
N PRO A 187 -49.46 23.31 63.75
CA PRO A 187 -50.53 23.40 64.73
C PRO A 187 -50.02 23.77 66.12
N SER A 188 -48.82 23.31 66.49
CA SER A 188 -48.16 23.64 67.75
C SER A 188 -47.79 25.14 67.87
N LEU A 189 -47.58 25.82 66.73
CA LEU A 189 -47.34 27.27 66.67
C LEU A 189 -48.63 28.11 66.50
N ALA A 190 -49.68 27.54 65.91
CA ALA A 190 -50.96 28.21 65.68
C ALA A 190 -51.96 28.08 66.84
N GLY A 191 -51.68 27.19 67.81
CA GLY A 191 -52.60 26.86 68.91
C GLY A 191 -52.59 27.82 70.10
N ASP A 192 -51.55 28.64 70.29
CA ASP A 192 -51.42 29.49 71.48
C ASP A 192 -51.94 30.92 71.24
N GLY A 193 -53.27 31.01 71.15
CA GLY A 193 -54.02 32.26 71.13
C GLY A 193 -54.06 32.94 72.50
N GLY A 194 -52.91 33.37 73.00
CA GLY A 194 -52.80 34.32 74.11
C GLY A 194 -52.74 35.76 73.59
N ASP A 195 -53.76 36.56 73.88
CA ASP A 195 -53.84 37.98 73.50
C ASP A 195 -52.59 38.80 73.89
N VAL A 196 -52.19 39.77 73.04
CA VAL A 196 -52.11 41.22 73.36
C VAL A 196 -51.53 42.01 72.16
N LYS A 197 -52.43 42.63 71.39
CA LYS A 197 -52.44 44.08 71.06
C LYS A 197 -51.06 44.80 70.88
N GLY A 198 -50.52 44.84 69.65
CA GLY A 198 -49.33 45.66 69.36
C GLY A 198 -49.06 45.94 67.87
N LYS A 199 -49.47 47.11 67.36
CA LYS A 199 -49.20 47.56 65.98
C LYS A 199 -47.69 47.78 65.73
N LYS A 200 -47.14 47.25 64.64
CA LYS A 200 -46.21 48.01 63.78
C LYS A 200 -46.24 47.54 62.32
N GLN A 201 -46.66 48.43 61.44
CA GLN A 201 -46.78 48.19 60.00
C GLN A 201 -45.39 48.38 59.36
N VAL A 202 -44.74 47.29 58.96
CA VAL A 202 -43.47 47.34 58.21
C VAL A 202 -43.77 47.13 56.73
N ARG A 203 -43.60 48.21 55.96
CA ARG A 203 -43.73 48.26 54.50
C ARG A 203 -42.51 47.57 53.88
N TYR A 204 -42.66 46.30 53.48
CA TYR A 204 -41.69 45.64 52.61
C TYR A 204 -42.05 45.94 51.16
N GLU A 205 -41.15 46.60 50.44
CA GLU A 205 -41.35 46.87 49.01
C GLU A 205 -41.12 45.59 48.21
N ALA A 206 -42.10 45.22 47.39
CA ALA A 206 -41.97 44.11 46.46
C ALA A 206 -40.98 44.51 45.37
N LYS A 207 -39.79 43.89 45.37
CA LYS A 207 -38.88 43.99 44.23
C LYS A 207 -39.24 42.93 43.20
N GLU A 208 -40.09 43.34 42.26
CA GLU A 208 -40.43 42.55 41.09
C GLU A 208 -39.20 42.46 40.16
N ASP A 209 -38.52 41.31 40.16
CA ASP A 209 -37.58 40.92 39.12
C ASP A 209 -38.11 39.66 38.41
N SER A 210 -39.31 39.79 37.82
CA SER A 210 -39.87 38.82 36.87
C SER A 210 -39.36 39.16 35.47
N GLY A 211 -38.35 38.40 35.01
CA GLY A 211 -37.59 38.70 33.79
C GLY A 211 -37.29 37.45 32.96
N THR A 212 -38.34 36.73 32.54
CA THR A 212 -38.21 35.56 31.67
C THR A 212 -37.64 35.95 30.30
N GLY A 213 -36.35 35.66 30.10
CA GLY A 213 -35.61 35.90 28.85
C GLY A 213 -35.24 34.61 28.10
N TYR A 214 -36.23 33.76 27.81
CA TYR A 214 -36.04 32.65 26.87
C TYR A 214 -35.99 33.21 25.44
N SER A 215 -34.79 33.28 24.85
CA SER A 215 -34.51 33.06 23.41
C SER A 215 -33.14 33.61 23.02
N SER A 216 -32.22 32.74 22.63
CA SER A 216 -31.52 32.82 21.34
C SER A 216 -30.72 31.55 21.12
N GLU A 217 -30.82 30.96 19.94
CA GLU A 217 -30.05 29.76 19.56
C GLU A 217 -28.55 30.10 19.49
N GLY A 218 -27.82 29.76 20.54
CA GLY A 218 -26.37 29.88 20.58
C GLY A 218 -25.72 28.86 19.65
N SER A 219 -25.35 29.27 18.43
CA SER A 219 -24.60 28.47 17.47
C SER A 219 -23.35 27.84 18.10
N GLU A 220 -23.43 26.54 18.44
CA GLU A 220 -22.41 25.79 19.19
C GLU A 220 -21.06 25.65 18.44
N THR A 221 -20.97 26.15 17.21
CA THR A 221 -19.75 26.18 16.39
C THR A 221 -18.77 27.29 16.79
N SER A 222 -19.19 28.33 17.51
CA SER A 222 -18.31 29.46 17.87
C SER A 222 -17.41 29.16 19.08
N VAL A 223 -17.90 28.41 20.07
CA VAL A 223 -17.17 28.12 21.32
C VAL A 223 -15.90 27.29 21.04
N THR A 224 -15.98 26.32 20.13
CA THR A 224 -14.80 25.52 19.72
C THR A 224 -13.79 26.36 18.93
N GLN A 225 -14.26 27.31 18.12
CA GLN A 225 -13.38 28.25 17.40
C GLN A 225 -12.66 29.19 18.38
N GLU A 226 -13.36 29.78 19.35
CA GLU A 226 -12.78 30.72 20.32
C GLU A 226 -11.73 30.04 21.23
N ILE A 227 -11.98 28.78 21.64
CA ILE A 227 -11.00 27.97 22.38
C ILE A 227 -9.78 27.67 21.50
N SER A 228 -9.97 27.39 20.20
CA SER A 228 -8.85 27.12 19.28
C SER A 228 -7.94 28.34 19.11
N GLU A 229 -8.50 29.54 18.91
CA GLU A 229 -7.73 30.78 18.79
C GLU A 229 -7.01 31.15 20.10
N LYS A 230 -7.65 30.98 21.26
CA LYS A 230 -7.00 31.17 22.57
C LYS A 230 -5.84 30.19 22.78
N THR A 231 -5.95 28.95 22.29
CA THR A 231 -4.91 27.93 22.42
C THR A 231 -3.72 28.23 21.50
N GLU A 232 -3.96 28.71 20.27
CA GLU A 232 -2.89 29.03 19.30
C GLU A 232 -2.04 30.24 19.75
N ARG A 233 -2.67 31.25 20.37
CA ARG A 233 -1.96 32.39 20.99
C ARG A 233 -1.04 31.94 22.14
N LEU A 234 -1.50 31.03 23.01
CA LEU A 234 -0.69 30.48 24.11
C LEU A 234 0.53 29.66 23.64
N ILE A 235 0.46 29.03 22.46
CA ILE A 235 1.56 28.21 21.91
C ILE A 235 2.62 29.08 21.22
N THR A 236 2.23 30.18 20.58
CA THR A 236 3.15 31.09 19.87
C THR A 236 3.91 32.02 20.82
N GLU A 237 3.34 32.37 21.97
CA GLU A 237 3.96 33.28 22.94
C GLU A 237 5.17 32.67 23.67
N LYS A 238 5.16 31.37 24.01
CA LYS A 238 6.17 30.73 24.87
C LYS A 238 7.50 30.35 24.18
N ARG A 239 7.86 30.96 23.05
CA ARG A 239 9.14 30.68 22.34
C ARG A 239 9.87 31.92 21.80
N LYS A 240 10.01 32.97 22.60
CA LYS A 240 11.23 33.79 22.53
C LYS A 240 12.32 33.09 23.34
N ARG A 241 13.17 32.30 22.67
CA ARG A 241 14.46 31.89 23.26
C ARG A 241 15.34 33.13 23.32
N VAL A 242 15.65 33.57 24.54
CA VAL A 242 16.69 34.56 24.80
C VAL A 242 18.04 33.94 24.46
N GLU A 243 18.96 34.79 24.00
CA GLU A 243 20.30 34.41 23.56
C GLU A 243 21.16 33.88 24.72
N ASP A 244 22.04 32.91 24.44
CA ASP A 244 22.76 32.14 25.46
C ASP A 244 23.69 33.02 26.31
N THR A 245 23.36 33.19 27.59
CA THR A 245 24.25 33.82 28.58
C THR A 245 25.06 32.75 29.28
N SER A 246 26.38 32.77 29.09
CA SER A 246 27.31 31.81 29.69
C SER A 246 27.41 31.98 31.21
N ILE A 247 26.70 31.13 31.97
CA ILE A 247 26.90 30.98 33.41
C ILE A 247 28.06 29.98 33.64
N ALA A 248 29.12 30.45 34.28
CA ALA A 248 30.26 29.65 34.67
C ALA A 248 30.02 28.90 36.00
N ASP A 249 30.84 27.88 36.22
CA ASP A 249 31.10 27.19 37.49
C ASP A 249 29.93 26.53 38.22
N SER A 250 29.75 25.24 37.91
CA SER A 250 29.28 24.23 38.87
C SER A 250 29.98 22.90 38.59
N PRO A 251 30.61 22.25 39.58
CA PRO A 251 31.41 21.04 39.36
C PRO A 251 30.50 19.84 39.00
N PRO A 252 30.85 19.03 37.99
CA PRO A 252 30.00 17.93 37.55
C PRO A 252 30.09 16.73 38.49
N MET A 253 28.93 16.31 39.02
CA MET A 253 28.79 15.03 39.74
C MET A 253 28.97 13.84 38.78
N GLU A 254 29.90 12.95 39.10
CA GLU A 254 30.12 11.72 38.33
C GLU A 254 28.91 10.77 38.44
N THR A 255 28.38 10.33 37.30
CA THR A 255 27.41 9.22 37.24
C THR A 255 27.84 8.21 36.17
N PRO A 256 27.72 6.88 36.42
CA PRO A 256 28.30 5.87 35.56
C PRO A 256 27.56 5.73 34.21
N GLY A 257 28.32 5.79 33.12
CA GLY A 257 27.79 5.95 31.76
C GLY A 257 27.06 4.73 31.19
N LYS A 258 25.78 4.90 30.83
CA LYS A 258 25.04 3.95 29.98
C LYS A 258 25.36 4.19 28.50
N ARG A 259 25.93 3.17 27.85
CA ARG A 259 26.24 3.17 26.41
C ARG A 259 24.99 2.92 25.57
N THR A 260 24.59 3.89 24.75
CA THR A 260 23.73 3.68 23.57
C THR A 260 24.35 4.37 22.35
N PRO A 261 24.43 3.70 21.18
CA PRO A 261 25.16 4.24 20.02
C PRO A 261 24.36 5.31 19.28
N ARG A 262 24.89 6.53 19.26
CA ARG A 262 24.38 7.68 18.48
C ARG A 262 24.62 7.43 16.98
N ARG A 263 23.58 7.51 16.16
CA ARG A 263 23.72 7.76 14.72
C ARG A 263 23.59 9.25 14.47
N GLU A 264 24.60 9.83 13.82
CA GLU A 264 24.63 11.26 13.52
C GLU A 264 24.08 11.51 12.12
N CYS A 265 23.19 12.49 12.01
CA CYS A 265 22.75 13.06 10.75
C CYS A 265 23.24 14.51 10.72
N GLY A 266 24.19 14.80 9.84
CA GLY A 266 24.84 16.11 9.74
C GLY A 266 24.40 16.85 8.48
N GLU A 267 23.29 17.58 8.55
CA GLU A 267 22.94 18.60 7.56
C GLU A 267 23.58 19.93 7.97
N GLN A 268 24.39 20.51 7.08
CA GLN A 268 24.87 21.89 7.23
C GLN A 268 24.75 22.63 5.90
N SER A 269 23.98 23.73 5.94
CA SER A 269 23.82 24.68 4.84
C SER A 269 24.25 26.06 5.34
N ARG A 270 25.19 26.71 4.64
CA ARG A 270 25.35 28.18 4.60
C ARG A 270 26.25 28.65 3.46
N ARG A 271 25.99 29.88 2.98
CA ARG A 271 26.72 30.64 1.93
C ARG A 271 27.80 31.52 2.62
N VAL A 272 28.81 32.12 1.97
CA VAL A 272 29.18 32.32 0.54
C VAL A 272 30.74 32.24 0.42
N THR A 273 31.37 32.16 -0.76
CA THR A 273 31.87 33.34 -1.54
C THR A 273 32.63 32.91 -2.81
N ARG A 274 32.95 33.91 -3.66
CA ARG A 274 33.42 33.85 -5.06
C ARG A 274 34.94 34.05 -5.18
N ALA A 275 35.63 33.18 -5.92
CA ALA A 275 36.86 33.52 -6.66
C ALA A 275 37.17 32.52 -7.79
N ARG A 276 37.71 32.99 -8.91
CA ARG A 276 38.27 32.17 -10.00
C ARG A 276 39.79 32.30 -10.02
N THR A 277 40.52 31.21 -10.19
CA THR A 277 41.84 31.20 -10.86
C THR A 277 42.14 29.80 -11.43
N LYS A 278 43.14 29.73 -12.31
CA LYS A 278 43.37 28.62 -13.25
C LYS A 278 44.34 27.56 -12.69
N GLY A 279 44.07 26.31 -13.09
CA GLY A 279 44.94 25.15 -13.23
C GLY A 279 46.36 25.11 -12.64
N ALA A 280 46.60 24.04 -11.87
CA ALA A 280 47.87 23.29 -11.88
C ALA A 280 47.56 21.80 -11.69
N ARG A 281 48.34 20.92 -12.34
CA ARG A 281 48.23 19.46 -12.19
C ARG A 281 48.92 19.02 -10.89
N THR A 282 48.31 18.13 -10.12
CA THR A 282 49.03 17.30 -9.14
C THR A 282 48.60 15.83 -9.24
N PRO A 283 49.49 14.85 -9.01
CA PRO A 283 49.19 13.44 -9.22
C PRO A 283 48.41 12.83 -8.04
N ILE A 284 47.60 11.82 -8.33
CA ILE A 284 46.87 11.03 -7.33
C ILE A 284 47.86 10.25 -6.44
N PRO A 285 47.89 10.45 -5.11
CA PRO A 285 48.66 9.58 -4.23
C PRO A 285 47.92 8.24 -4.05
N ALA A 286 48.58 7.14 -4.41
CA ALA A 286 48.04 5.80 -4.26
C ALA A 286 47.77 5.46 -2.78
N LYS A 287 46.57 4.95 -2.47
CA LYS A 287 46.21 4.52 -1.12
C LYS A 287 47.08 3.33 -0.69
N LYS A 288 47.98 3.55 0.26
CA LYS A 288 48.77 2.51 0.91
C LYS A 288 47.83 1.49 1.56
N ARG A 289 48.01 0.20 1.25
CA ARG A 289 47.40 -0.91 1.99
C ARG A 289 48.18 -1.10 3.30
N SER A 290 47.53 -0.96 4.45
CA SER A 290 48.08 -1.44 5.73
C SER A 290 47.64 -2.89 5.97
N PRO A 291 48.56 -3.82 6.27
CA PRO A 291 48.24 -5.23 6.49
C PRO A 291 47.99 -5.50 7.99
N ILE A 292 46.85 -5.06 8.53
CA ILE A 292 46.44 -5.45 9.89
C ILE A 292 45.64 -6.76 9.80
N LYS A 293 46.31 -7.87 10.11
CA LYS A 293 45.70 -9.21 10.20
C LYS A 293 44.86 -9.32 11.47
N THR A 294 43.59 -8.94 11.42
CA THR A 294 42.58 -9.48 12.35
C THR A 294 41.99 -10.76 11.75
N PRO A 295 42.14 -11.93 12.38
CA PRO A 295 41.50 -13.15 11.91
C PRO A 295 40.00 -13.10 12.24
N LEU A 296 39.23 -12.44 11.39
CA LEU A 296 37.78 -12.57 11.40
C LEU A 296 37.43 -14.04 11.11
N PRO A 297 36.80 -14.78 12.05
CA PRO A 297 36.38 -16.14 11.78
C PRO A 297 35.38 -16.10 10.62
N LYS A 298 35.62 -16.94 9.61
CA LYS A 298 34.71 -17.12 8.48
C LYS A 298 33.41 -17.74 9.00
N LEU A 299 32.47 -16.91 9.45
CA LEU A 299 31.10 -17.33 9.67
C LEU A 299 30.46 -17.57 8.30
N THR A 300 30.79 -18.73 7.74
CA THR A 300 30.07 -19.30 6.61
C THR A 300 28.60 -19.31 6.99
N LYS A 301 27.79 -18.54 6.27
CA LYS A 301 26.34 -18.73 6.28
C LYS A 301 26.02 -20.02 5.55
N ASN A 302 26.44 -21.14 6.13
CA ASN A 302 25.84 -22.44 5.89
C ASN A 302 24.38 -22.28 6.26
N ARG A 303 23.57 -21.99 5.25
CA ARG A 303 22.12 -22.10 5.27
C ARG A 303 21.84 -23.53 5.72
N LYS A 304 21.57 -23.72 7.02
CA LYS A 304 21.22 -25.01 7.61
C LYS A 304 19.93 -25.48 6.93
N GLN A 305 20.08 -26.24 5.85
CA GLN A 305 19.06 -27.18 5.42
C GLN A 305 18.93 -28.17 6.58
N SER A 306 17.78 -28.13 7.25
CA SER A 306 17.29 -29.07 8.27
C SER A 306 18.24 -29.43 9.44
N PRO A 307 17.80 -29.31 10.71
CA PRO A 307 18.39 -30.16 11.75
C PRO A 307 18.12 -31.64 11.40
N PRO A 308 19.02 -32.57 11.78
CA PRO A 308 18.85 -33.98 11.46
C PRO A 308 17.63 -34.55 12.19
N SER A 309 17.02 -35.55 11.56
CA SER A 309 15.95 -36.44 12.07
C SER A 309 15.67 -36.33 13.57
N GLY A 310 14.80 -35.40 13.94
CA GLY A 310 14.36 -35.15 15.31
C GLY A 310 12.93 -34.65 15.28
N ARG A 311 12.05 -35.23 16.13
CA ARG A 311 10.60 -35.02 16.11
C ARG A 311 10.25 -33.53 15.98
N LEU A 312 9.77 -33.13 14.80
CA LEU A 312 9.16 -31.82 14.60
C LEU A 312 8.07 -31.62 15.66
N THR A 313 8.17 -30.53 16.43
CA THR A 313 7.15 -30.14 17.42
C THR A 313 5.78 -30.04 16.74
N PRO A 314 4.66 -30.32 17.43
CA PRO A 314 3.33 -30.23 16.83
C PRO A 314 3.06 -28.91 16.10
N ALA A 315 3.52 -27.78 16.66
CA ALA A 315 3.44 -26.45 16.04
C ALA A 315 4.30 -26.28 14.78
N SER A 316 5.47 -26.93 14.68
CA SER A 316 6.28 -26.88 13.44
C SER A 316 5.73 -27.80 12.35
N LYS A 317 5.08 -28.91 12.73
CA LYS A 317 4.32 -29.77 11.80
C LYS A 317 3.12 -29.03 11.21
N SER A 318 2.30 -28.35 12.04
CA SER A 318 1.13 -27.62 11.54
C SER A 318 1.52 -26.47 10.61
N LEU A 319 2.59 -25.72 10.91
CA LEU A 319 3.12 -24.69 10.01
C LEU A 319 3.66 -25.27 8.69
N THR A 320 4.26 -26.45 8.71
CA THR A 320 4.70 -27.12 7.48
C THR A 320 3.52 -27.60 6.64
N ARG A 321 2.50 -28.22 7.27
CA ARG A 321 1.24 -28.62 6.61
C ARG A 321 0.51 -27.43 6.00
N LEU A 322 0.45 -26.28 6.69
CA LEU A 322 -0.17 -25.06 6.16
C LEU A 322 0.57 -24.56 4.90
N ARG A 323 1.90 -24.46 4.94
CA ARG A 323 2.70 -24.05 3.77
C ARG A 323 2.56 -25.01 2.58
N PHE A 324 2.41 -26.30 2.85
CA PHE A 324 2.15 -27.30 1.82
C PHE A 324 0.76 -27.10 1.19
N ARG A 325 -0.28 -26.88 2.01
CA ARG A 325 -1.63 -26.53 1.52
C ARG A 325 -1.62 -25.28 0.64
N ASP A 326 -0.93 -24.22 1.07
CA ASP A 326 -0.79 -22.97 0.31
C ASP A 326 -0.07 -23.16 -1.04
N ALA A 327 0.86 -24.13 -1.13
CA ALA A 327 1.55 -24.47 -2.37
C ALA A 327 0.63 -25.23 -3.33
N VAL A 328 0.01 -26.33 -2.86
CA VAL A 328 -0.93 -27.14 -3.64
C VAL A 328 -2.13 -26.31 -4.11
N MET A 329 -2.64 -25.42 -3.26
CA MET A 329 -3.76 -24.53 -3.62
C MET A 329 -3.40 -23.57 -4.77
N LYS A 330 -2.14 -23.11 -4.85
CA LYS A 330 -1.68 -22.28 -5.98
C LYS A 330 -1.57 -23.08 -7.27
N GLU A 331 -1.03 -24.29 -7.20
CA GLU A 331 -0.94 -25.20 -8.35
C GLU A 331 -2.34 -25.54 -8.91
N LEU A 332 -3.31 -25.85 -8.04
CA LEU A 332 -4.66 -26.22 -8.45
C LEU A 332 -5.56 -25.04 -8.84
N LYS A 333 -5.25 -23.81 -8.40
CA LYS A 333 -6.03 -22.61 -8.75
C LYS A 333 -6.02 -22.33 -10.25
N ASP A 334 -4.86 -22.50 -10.88
CA ASP A 334 -4.65 -22.20 -12.30
C ASP A 334 -5.05 -23.37 -13.22
N CYS A 335 -5.42 -24.53 -12.65
CA CYS A 335 -5.92 -25.68 -13.40
C CYS A 335 -7.31 -25.45 -14.01
N ASN A 336 -7.52 -26.09 -15.17
CA ASN A 336 -8.82 -26.15 -15.85
C ASN A 336 -9.77 -27.18 -15.20
N ALA A 337 -11.07 -27.09 -15.48
CA ALA A 337 -12.07 -28.01 -14.91
C ALA A 337 -11.76 -29.49 -15.25
N ASP A 338 -11.31 -29.77 -16.47
CA ASP A 338 -10.97 -31.12 -16.93
C ASP A 338 -9.67 -31.66 -16.28
N GLU A 339 -8.78 -30.78 -15.82
CA GLU A 339 -7.60 -31.16 -15.04
C GLU A 339 -8.00 -31.51 -13.61
N LEU A 340 -8.84 -30.68 -12.99
CA LEU A 340 -9.38 -30.93 -11.65
C LEU A 340 -10.22 -32.22 -11.63
N GLN A 341 -11.05 -32.48 -12.64
CA GLN A 341 -11.74 -33.78 -12.78
C GLN A 341 -10.78 -34.96 -12.94
N ARG A 342 -9.66 -34.80 -13.66
CA ARG A 342 -8.63 -35.84 -13.76
C ARG A 342 -7.91 -36.09 -12.42
N TYR A 343 -7.63 -35.04 -11.65
CA TYR A 343 -7.08 -35.17 -10.30
C TYR A 343 -8.08 -35.84 -9.34
N CYS A 344 -9.35 -35.41 -9.34
CA CYS A 344 -10.45 -36.07 -8.62
C CYS A 344 -10.51 -37.57 -8.90
N LYS A 345 -10.56 -37.97 -10.17
CA LYS A 345 -10.60 -39.39 -10.58
C LYS A 345 -9.36 -40.18 -10.13
N LYS A 346 -8.19 -39.54 -10.11
CA LYS A 346 -6.93 -40.17 -9.66
C LYS A 346 -6.85 -40.33 -8.14
N GLU A 347 -7.45 -39.41 -7.38
CA GLU A 347 -7.41 -39.37 -5.92
C GLU A 347 -8.69 -39.91 -5.25
N GLY A 348 -9.70 -40.31 -6.02
CA GLY A 348 -10.95 -40.90 -5.52
C GLY A 348 -11.96 -39.88 -4.98
N ILE A 349 -11.81 -38.60 -5.29
CA ILE A 349 -12.63 -37.50 -4.76
C ILE A 349 -13.77 -37.17 -5.73
N LEU A 350 -14.99 -36.97 -5.22
CA LEU A 350 -16.15 -36.56 -6.02
C LEU A 350 -16.01 -35.10 -6.50
N TYR A 351 -16.37 -34.85 -7.76
CA TYR A 351 -16.32 -33.50 -8.33
C TYR A 351 -17.61 -32.72 -8.03
N ALA A 352 -17.64 -32.00 -6.89
CA ALA A 352 -18.81 -31.22 -6.45
C ALA A 352 -18.88 -29.80 -7.04
N GLY A 353 -17.74 -29.23 -7.47
CA GLY A 353 -17.63 -27.86 -7.97
C GLY A 353 -16.17 -27.43 -8.05
N LYS A 354 -15.82 -26.42 -8.88
CA LYS A 354 -14.42 -26.03 -9.09
C LYS A 354 -13.73 -25.61 -7.78
N ILE A 355 -14.43 -24.91 -6.89
CA ILE A 355 -13.86 -24.36 -5.65
C ILE A 355 -13.71 -25.46 -4.61
N ASP A 356 -14.77 -26.22 -4.35
CA ASP A 356 -14.80 -27.25 -3.29
C ASP A 356 -13.78 -28.37 -3.58
N VAL A 357 -13.69 -28.81 -4.83
CA VAL A 357 -12.70 -29.78 -5.30
C VAL A 357 -11.26 -29.35 -5.05
N ILE A 358 -10.95 -28.05 -5.17
CA ILE A 358 -9.61 -27.55 -4.87
C ILE A 358 -9.34 -27.68 -3.36
N PHE A 359 -10.31 -27.37 -2.50
CA PHE A 359 -10.15 -27.53 -1.06
C PHE A 359 -10.02 -29.00 -0.65
N ASP A 360 -10.83 -29.89 -1.22
CA ASP A 360 -10.81 -31.33 -0.94
C ASP A 360 -9.49 -31.97 -1.40
N LEU A 361 -9.01 -31.66 -2.61
CA LEU A 361 -7.70 -32.12 -3.10
C LEU A 361 -6.54 -31.56 -2.25
N VAL A 362 -6.60 -30.29 -1.83
CA VAL A 362 -5.60 -29.68 -0.95
C VAL A 362 -5.57 -30.37 0.42
N GLU A 363 -6.74 -30.68 0.98
CA GLU A 363 -6.86 -31.37 2.26
C GLU A 363 -6.39 -32.83 2.14
N HIS A 364 -6.86 -33.58 1.15
CA HIS A 364 -6.47 -34.96 0.89
C HIS A 364 -4.95 -35.10 0.73
N ARG A 365 -4.33 -34.32 -0.16
CA ARG A 365 -2.87 -34.31 -0.34
C ARG A 365 -2.13 -33.93 0.95
N ALA A 366 -2.67 -32.99 1.72
CA ALA A 366 -2.08 -32.60 3.00
C ALA A 366 -2.20 -33.68 4.07
N GLN A 367 -3.27 -34.48 4.08
CA GLN A 367 -3.42 -35.65 4.96
C GLN A 367 -2.49 -36.79 4.55
N VAL A 368 -2.33 -37.07 3.25
CA VAL A 368 -1.38 -38.07 2.75
C VAL A 368 0.08 -37.69 3.07
N GLN A 369 0.44 -36.42 2.88
CA GLN A 369 1.82 -35.93 3.10
C GLN A 369 2.14 -35.71 4.59
N PHE A 370 1.15 -35.28 5.38
CA PHE A 370 1.26 -35.06 6.82
C PHE A 370 0.15 -35.85 7.52
N PRO A 371 0.27 -37.19 7.62
CA PRO A 371 -0.70 -38.01 8.32
C PRO A 371 -0.85 -37.49 9.73
N SER A 372 -2.00 -36.87 9.95
CA SER A 372 -2.38 -36.32 11.24
C SER A 372 -2.70 -37.52 12.11
N PHE A 373 -1.69 -38.03 12.81
CA PHE A 373 -1.88 -38.92 13.94
C PHE A 373 -2.54 -38.09 15.06
N VAL A 374 -3.82 -37.80 14.87
CA VAL A 374 -4.77 -37.65 15.96
C VAL A 374 -4.75 -39.06 16.58
N PRO A 375 -4.15 -39.27 17.77
CA PRO A 375 -4.42 -40.51 18.47
C PRO A 375 -5.94 -40.55 18.60
N ALA A 376 -6.57 -41.62 18.10
CA ALA A 376 -8.02 -41.74 18.09
C ALA A 376 -8.50 -41.37 19.49
N SER A 377 -9.23 -40.24 19.58
CA SER A 377 -9.52 -39.63 20.87
C SER A 377 -10.13 -40.72 21.74
N GLU A 378 -9.50 -40.99 22.87
CA GLU A 378 -10.10 -41.84 23.90
C GLU A 378 -11.44 -41.19 24.19
N VAL A 379 -12.52 -41.80 23.68
CA VAL A 379 -13.84 -41.18 23.69
C VAL A 379 -14.28 -41.20 25.12
N ILE A 380 -14.00 -40.10 25.82
CA ILE A 380 -14.60 -39.81 27.12
C ILE A 380 -16.10 -39.85 26.85
N ARG A 381 -16.72 -40.98 27.20
CA ARG A 381 -18.16 -41.11 27.26
C ARG A 381 -18.61 -40.09 28.28
N ILE A 382 -19.04 -38.94 27.79
CA ILE A 382 -19.91 -38.05 28.52
C ILE A 382 -21.22 -38.85 28.61
N CYS A 383 -21.34 -39.64 29.67
CA CYS A 383 -22.59 -40.27 30.02
C CYS A 383 -23.58 -39.13 30.27
N ASN A 384 -24.57 -39.00 29.40
CA ASN A 384 -25.69 -38.10 29.62
C ASN A 384 -26.37 -38.56 30.92
N SER A 385 -26.15 -37.83 32.00
CA SER A 385 -26.93 -37.95 33.22
C SER A 385 -28.34 -37.50 32.90
N ILE A 386 -29.22 -38.46 32.61
CA ILE A 386 -30.65 -38.23 32.52
C ILE A 386 -31.11 -37.84 33.93
N ASP A 387 -31.62 -36.62 34.03
CA ASP A 387 -32.15 -36.03 35.25
C ASP A 387 -33.61 -36.47 35.41
N GLU A 388 -33.83 -37.64 36.02
CA GLU A 388 -35.19 -38.11 36.36
C GLU A 388 -35.71 -37.39 37.62
N GLY A 389 -36.40 -36.26 37.40
CA GLY A 389 -36.78 -35.33 38.48
C GLY A 389 -38.08 -34.55 38.29
N ALA A 390 -39.19 -35.19 37.90
CA ALA A 390 -40.59 -34.71 38.06
C ALA A 390 -41.54 -35.89 37.74
N VAL A 391 -42.39 -36.46 38.61
CA VAL A 391 -43.30 -35.98 39.67
C VAL A 391 -44.58 -35.32 39.13
N SER A 392 -45.73 -35.78 39.66
CA SER A 392 -47.14 -35.45 39.31
C SER A 392 -47.67 -36.08 38.01
N SER A 393 -48.92 -36.58 37.94
CA SER A 393 -50.07 -36.37 38.83
C SER A 393 -50.88 -37.63 39.11
N THR A 394 -51.34 -37.77 40.35
CA THR A 394 -52.56 -38.49 40.71
C THR A 394 -53.74 -37.50 40.68
N GLU A 395 -54.82 -37.78 39.95
CA GLU A 395 -56.17 -37.33 40.34
C GLU A 395 -57.26 -38.14 39.64
N ASN A 396 -58.47 -38.09 40.21
CA ASN A 396 -59.62 -38.97 39.88
C ASN A 396 -60.62 -38.30 38.92
N LEU A 397 -61.75 -38.98 38.70
CA LEU A 397 -62.91 -38.67 37.83
C LEU A 397 -62.67 -39.05 36.34
N GLU A 398 -63.55 -39.80 35.68
CA GLU A 398 -64.90 -40.29 36.04
C GLU A 398 -65.15 -41.70 35.43
#